data_AF-A0A6B0Y502-F1
#
_entry.id   AF-A0A6B0Y502-F1
#
_cell.length_a   1.000
_cell.length_b   1.000
_cell.length_c   1.000
_cell.angle_alpha   90.00
_cell.angle_beta   90.00
_cell.angle_gamma   90.00
#
_symmetry.space_group_name_H-M   'P 1'
#
loop_
_entity.id
_entity.type
_entity.pdbx_description
1 polymer ?
#
loop_
_entity_poly.entity_id
_entity_poly.type
_entity_poly.pdbx_seq_one_letter_code
_entity_poly.pdbx_strand_id
1 'polypeptide(L)' 'MSEHSRSVPVVSCDCAVGLVEAARRHARENGWSVAVAVVDPWGAVVASGRMDGVPPAV' A
#
# COMPACT_ATOMS: atom_id res chain seq x y z
N MET A 1 -6.99 -19.93 30.67
CA MET A 1 -6.81 -19.37 29.32
C MET A 1 -6.79 -17.86 29.49
N SER A 2 -5.62 -17.24 29.40
CA SER A 2 -5.51 -15.78 29.54
C SER A 2 -5.60 -15.15 28.15
N GLU A 3 -6.60 -14.32 27.93
CA GLU A 3 -6.68 -13.46 26.75
C GLU A 3 -5.73 -12.27 26.93
N HIS A 4 -4.72 -12.21 26.08
CA HIS A 4 -3.86 -11.04 25.96
C HIS A 4 -4.29 -10.26 24.72
N SER A 5 -5.19 -9.28 24.90
CA SER A 5 -5.54 -8.32 23.85
C SER A 5 -4.49 -7.21 23.80
N ARG A 6 -3.90 -6.97 22.62
CA ARG A 6 -2.98 -5.85 22.39
C ARG A 6 -3.52 -5.00 21.25
N SER A 7 -3.71 -3.71 21.52
CA SER A 7 -4.02 -2.72 20.49
C SER A 7 -2.81 -2.53 19.57
N VAL A 8 -3.04 -2.60 18.26
CA VAL A 8 -2.02 -2.35 17.23
C VAL A 8 -2.52 -1.19 16.38
N PRO A 9 -1.74 -0.12 16.20
CA PRO A 9 -2.11 0.96 15.31
C PRO A 9 -2.19 0.45 13.87
N VAL A 10 -3.26 0.84 13.16
CA VAL A 10 -3.50 0.46 11.78
C VAL A 10 -3.57 1.72 10.92
N VAL A 11 -3.06 1.66 9.70
CA VAL A 11 -3.16 2.76 8.75
C VAL A 11 -4.62 3.00 8.37
N SER A 12 -5.05 4.26 8.35
CA SER A 12 -6.39 4.61 7.87
C SER A 12 -6.47 4.50 6.35
N CYS A 13 -7.67 4.29 5.80
CA CYS A 13 -7.88 4.22 4.35
C CYS A 13 -7.39 5.49 3.64
N ASP A 14 -7.71 6.67 4.18
CA ASP A 14 -7.29 7.96 3.60
C ASP A 14 -5.76 8.09 3.55
N CYS A 15 -5.08 7.68 4.62
CA CYS A 15 -3.62 7.65 4.66
C CYS A 15 -3.06 6.65 3.64
N ALA A 16 -3.63 5.45 3.55
CA ALA A 16 -3.20 4.42 2.61
C ALA A 16 -3.34 4.87 1.13
N VAL A 17 -4.45 5.52 0.79
CA VAL A 17 -4.64 6.12 -0.55
C VAL A 17 -3.60 7.21 -0.80
N GLY A 18 -3.36 8.09 0.18
CA GLY A 18 -2.34 9.13 0.08
C GLY A 18 -0.93 8.56 -0.17
N LEU A 19 -0.58 7.45 0.47
CA LEU A 19 0.69 6.74 0.27
C LEU A 19 0.81 6.19 -1.16
N VAL A 20 -0.25 5.58 -1.69
CA VAL A 20 -0.26 5.06 -3.08
C VAL A 20 -0.04 6.19 -4.08
N GLU A 21 -0.76 7.32 -3.93
CA GLU A 21 -0.63 8.45 -4.84
C GLU A 21 0.75 9.12 -4.75
N ALA A 22 1.30 9.27 -3.54
CA ALA A 22 2.64 9.80 -3.35
C ALA A 22 3.71 8.91 -4.02
N ALA A 23 3.61 7.59 -3.86
CA ALA A 23 4.53 6.64 -4.47
C ALA A 23 4.46 6.68 -6.01
N ARG A 24 3.24 6.73 -6.58
CA ARG A 24 3.05 6.84 -8.04
C ARG A 24 3.59 8.16 -8.59
N ARG A 25 3.36 9.27 -7.91
CA ARG A 25 3.92 10.58 -8.29
C ARG A 25 5.45 10.52 -8.33
N HIS A 26 6.06 10.00 -7.27
CA HIS A 26 7.51 9.85 -7.21
C HIS A 26 8.05 8.92 -8.32
N ALA A 27 7.37 7.82 -8.61
CA ALA A 27 7.74 6.94 -9.71
C ALA A 27 7.69 7.64 -11.08
N ARG A 28 6.66 8.47 -11.33
CA ARG A 28 6.56 9.27 -12.57
C ARG A 28 7.72 10.25 -12.71
N GLU A 29 8.08 10.96 -11.64
CA GLU A 29 9.21 11.91 -11.62
C GLU A 29 10.54 11.23 -11.96
N ASN A 30 10.67 9.93 -11.67
CA ASN A 30 11.88 9.14 -11.95
C ASN A 30 11.77 8.28 -13.22
N GLY A 31 10.67 8.38 -13.97
CA GLY A 31 10.45 7.57 -15.18
C GLY A 31 10.28 6.06 -14.92
N TRP A 32 9.87 5.67 -13.70
CA TRP A 32 9.62 4.29 -13.33
C TRP A 32 8.18 3.87 -13.60
N SER A 33 7.98 2.58 -13.86
CA SER A 33 6.66 1.95 -14.00
C SER A 33 6.46 0.98 -12.83
N VAL A 34 5.52 1.28 -11.93
CA VAL A 34 5.37 0.55 -10.66
C VAL A 34 3.91 0.14 -10.37
N ALA A 35 3.78 -0.99 -9.68
CA ALA A 35 2.58 -1.34 -8.91
C ALA A 35 2.88 -1.18 -7.42
N VAL A 36 1.94 -0.61 -6.67
CA VAL A 36 2.09 -0.30 -5.25
C VAL A 36 0.97 -0.98 -4.48
N ALA A 37 1.30 -1.56 -3.33
CA ALA A 37 0.35 -2.07 -2.36
C ALA A 37 0.73 -1.57 -0.96
N VAL A 38 -0.26 -1.12 -0.20
CA VAL A 38 -0.14 -0.81 1.23
C VAL A 38 -0.83 -1.92 1.99
N VAL A 39 -0.15 -2.48 2.98
CA VAL A 39 -0.65 -3.59 3.80
C VAL A 39 -0.77 -3.20 5.25
N ASP A 40 -1.73 -3.81 5.94
CA ASP A 40 -1.85 -3.71 7.39
C ASP A 40 -0.88 -4.68 8.11
N PRO A 41 -0.78 -4.63 9.45
CA PRO A 41 0.09 -5.53 10.22
C PRO A 41 -0.22 -7.03 10.09
N TRP A 42 -1.40 -7.39 9.59
CA TRP A 42 -1.81 -8.78 9.34
C TRP A 42 -1.61 -9.20 7.88
N GLY A 43 -1.07 -8.31 7.05
CA GLY A 43 -0.77 -8.56 5.65
C GLY A 43 -1.97 -8.34 4.71
N ALA A 44 -3.09 -7.81 5.21
CA ALA A 44 -4.22 -7.48 4.35
C ALA A 44 -3.91 -6.21 3.54
N VAL A 45 -4.19 -6.24 2.23
CA VAL A 45 -4.05 -5.07 1.37
C VAL A 45 -5.16 -4.07 1.69
N VAL A 46 -4.77 -2.89 2.15
CA VAL A 46 -5.69 -1.80 2.50
C VAL A 46 -5.85 -0.78 1.37
N ALA A 47 -4.85 -0.66 0.50
CA ALA A 47 -4.91 0.12 -0.72
C ALA A 47 -3.91 -0.42 -1.74
N SER A 48 -4.23 -0.31 -3.03
CA SER A 48 -3.30 -0.65 -4.10
C SER A 48 -3.52 0.23 -5.33
N GLY A 49 -2.47 0.37 -6.13
CA GLY A 49 -2.53 1.13 -7.37
C GLY A 49 -1.45 0.66 -8.33
N ARG A 50 -1.84 0.40 -9.57
CA ARG A 50 -0.92 0.02 -10.66
C ARG A 50 -0.88 1.12 -11.70
N MET A 51 0.32 1.51 -12.12
CA MET A 51 0.49 2.44 -13.23
C MET A 51 0.17 1.75 -14.56
N ASP A 52 -0.24 2.55 -15.55
CA ASP A 52 -0.50 2.04 -16.89
C ASP A 52 0.77 1.44 -17.51
N GLY A 53 0.61 0.35 -18.26
CA GLY A 53 1.73 -0.34 -18.89
C GLY A 53 2.61 -1.18 -17.96
N VAL A 54 2.34 -1.22 -16.65
CA VAL A 54 3.01 -2.15 -15.73
C VAL A 54 2.56 -3.58 -16.04
N PRO A 55 3.47 -4.48 -16.47
CA PRO A 55 3.11 -5.86 -16.76
C PRO A 55 2.65 -6.58 -15.49
N PRO A 56 1.77 -7.60 -15.60
CA PRO A 56 1.51 -8.49 -14.48
C PRO A 56 2.82 -9.21 -14.08
N ALA A 57 2.93 -9.56 -12.79
CA ALA A 57 4.00 -10.45 -12.36
C ALA A 57 3.83 -11.81 -13.06
N VAL A 58 4.94 -12.41 -13.49
CA VAL A 58 5.01 -13.75 -14.08
C VAL A 58 5.25 -14.81 -13.01
#